data_AF-A0A257PM39-F1
#
_entry.id   AF-A0A257PM39-F1
#
_cell.length_a   1.000
_cell.length_b   1.000
_cell.length_c   1.000
_cell.angle_alpha   90.00
_cell.angle_beta   90.00
_cell.angle_gamma   90.00
#
_symmetry.space_group_name_H-M   'P 1'
#
loop_
_entity.id
_entity.type
_entity.pdbx_description
1 polymer ?
#
loop_
_entity_poly.entity_id
_entity_poly.type
_entity_poly.pdbx_seq_one_letter_code
_entity_poly.pdbx_strand_id
1 'polypeptide(L)'
;MEPNTGADKTDMLTRSQLAMFRFLSDQAGLTSDDQRRALGLALNAWREWNQFLSHGPRPADPPVTDMLLRLGETAFSVSLAIECQAMA
;
A
#
# COMPACT_ATOMS: atom_id res chain seq x y z
N MET A 1 29.06 9.53 -4.18
CA MET A 1 28.29 8.31 -4.46
C MET A 1 27.79 7.85 -3.11
N GLU A 2 26.63 8.34 -2.71
CA GLU A 2 26.09 8.23 -1.35
C GLU A 2 25.42 6.87 -1.10
N PRO A 3 25.32 6.41 0.16
CA PRO A 3 25.18 5.00 0.48
C PRO A 3 23.80 4.48 0.06
N ASN A 4 23.79 3.55 -0.88
CA ASN A 4 22.63 2.74 -1.25
C ASN A 4 22.36 1.74 -0.11
N THR A 5 21.78 2.22 1.00
CA THR A 5 21.57 1.40 2.20
C THR A 5 20.42 0.42 1.98
N GLY A 6 20.43 -0.70 2.72
CA GLY A 6 19.30 -1.65 2.69
C GLY A 6 17.97 -1.00 3.06
N ALA A 7 17.98 0.02 3.92
CA ALA A 7 16.79 0.78 4.31
C ALA A 7 16.17 1.56 3.15
N ASP A 8 16.97 2.18 2.29
CA ASP A 8 16.48 2.93 1.12
C ASP A 8 15.80 2.01 0.12
N LYS A 9 16.35 0.80 -0.08
CA LYS A 9 15.76 -0.23 -0.94
C LYS A 9 14.42 -0.72 -0.40
N THR A 10 14.33 -0.95 0.91
CA THR A 10 13.08 -1.35 1.56
C THR A 10 12.02 -0.26 1.45
N ASP A 11 12.41 1.00 1.60
CA ASP A 11 11.48 2.13 1.47
C ASP A 11 10.99 2.28 0.03
N MET A 12 11.89 2.15 -0.95
CA MET A 12 11.52 2.14 -2.37
C MET A 12 10.54 1.00 -2.69
N LEU A 13 10.83 -0.23 -2.22
CA LEU A 13 9.93 -1.36 -2.40
C LEU A 13 8.55 -1.09 -1.79
N THR A 14 8.52 -0.62 -0.54
CA THR A 14 7.27 -0.36 0.17
C THR A 14 6.44 0.72 -0.50
N ARG A 15 7.08 1.78 -1.01
CA ARG A 15 6.43 2.82 -1.82
C ARG A 15 5.86 2.25 -3.10
N SER A 16 6.61 1.43 -3.83
CA SER A 16 6.15 0.81 -5.07
C SER A 16 4.95 -0.12 -4.83
N GLN A 17 4.98 -0.93 -3.77
CA GLN A 17 3.86 -1.80 -3.39
C GLN A 17 2.62 -0.99 -3.00
N LEU A 18 2.79 0.07 -2.21
CA LEU A 18 1.70 0.95 -1.83
C LEU A 18 1.10 1.69 -3.03
N ALA A 19 1.93 2.16 -3.97
CA ALA A 19 1.46 2.81 -5.20
C ALA A 19 0.68 1.84 -6.09
N MET A 20 1.18 0.62 -6.25
CA MET A 20 0.49 -0.44 -7.00
C MET A 20 -0.87 -0.77 -6.38
N PHE A 21 -0.94 -0.94 -5.06
CA PHE A 21 -2.20 -1.16 -4.35
C PHE A 21 -3.20 -0.02 -4.60
N ARG A 22 -2.77 1.24 -4.55
CA ARG A 22 -3.65 2.38 -4.85
C ARG A 22 -4.16 2.34 -6.29
N PHE A 23 -3.27 2.08 -7.24
CA PHE A 23 -3.65 1.96 -8.64
C PHE A 23 -4.70 0.87 -8.89
N LEU A 24 -4.55 -0.30 -8.27
CA LEU A 24 -5.54 -1.38 -8.35
C LEU A 24 -6.85 -0.98 -7.67
N SER A 25 -6.77 -0.38 -6.48
CA SER A 25 -7.95 0.05 -5.73
C SER A 25 -8.76 1.11 -6.48
N ASP A 26 -8.09 2.05 -7.13
CA ASP A 26 -8.72 3.09 -7.93
C ASP A 26 -9.43 2.48 -9.16
N GLN A 27 -8.83 1.48 -9.81
CA GLN A 27 -9.48 0.72 -10.89
C GLN A 27 -10.69 -0.08 -10.41
N ALA A 28 -10.63 -0.64 -9.20
CA ALA A 28 -11.75 -1.32 -8.55
C ALA A 28 -12.84 -0.36 -8.02
N GLY A 29 -12.64 0.96 -8.13
CA GLY A 29 -13.59 1.96 -7.63
C GLY A 29 -13.65 2.06 -6.10
N LEU A 30 -12.63 1.58 -5.39
CA LEU A 30 -12.59 1.64 -3.93
C LEU A 30 -12.34 3.05 -3.42
N THR A 31 -13.13 3.51 -2.47
CA THR A 31 -12.91 4.81 -1.82
C THR A 31 -11.66 4.77 -0.94
N SER A 32 -11.15 5.94 -0.55
CA SER A 32 -10.01 6.00 0.38
C SER A 32 -10.30 5.31 1.72
N ASP A 33 -11.56 5.33 2.19
CA ASP A 33 -11.92 4.64 3.43
C ASP A 33 -11.96 3.11 3.24
N ASP A 34 -12.41 2.63 2.07
CA ASP A 34 -12.37 1.20 1.74
C ASP A 34 -10.94 0.69 1.65
N GLN A 35 -10.05 1.46 0.99
CA GLN A 35 -8.61 1.15 0.91
C GLN A 35 -7.99 1.01 2.31
N ARG A 36 -8.30 1.96 3.21
CA ARG A 36 -7.85 1.93 4.60
C ARG A 36 -8.36 0.69 5.34
N ARG A 37 -9.66 0.37 5.20
CA ARG A 37 -10.29 -0.78 5.85
C ARG A 37 -9.73 -2.09 5.33
N ALA A 38 -9.48 -2.19 4.02
CA ALA A 38 -8.90 -3.36 3.38
C ALA A 38 -7.50 -3.68 3.93
N LEU A 39 -6.69 -2.64 4.21
CA LEU A 39 -5.39 -2.81 4.87
C LEU A 39 -5.47 -2.96 6.40
N GLY A 40 -6.67 -2.94 6.99
CA GLY A 40 -6.86 -3.05 8.43
C GLY A 40 -6.17 -1.94 9.22
N LEU A 41 -6.14 -0.70 8.68
CA LEU A 41 -5.43 0.42 9.28
C LEU A 41 -6.37 1.35 10.06
N ALA A 42 -5.89 1.81 11.21
CA ALA A 42 -6.47 2.97 11.88
C ALA A 42 -6.30 4.23 11.02
N LEU A 43 -7.16 5.24 11.23
CA LEU A 43 -7.14 6.48 10.45
C LEU A 43 -5.78 7.21 10.51
N ASN A 44 -5.14 7.25 11.68
CA ASN A 44 -3.84 7.91 11.83
C ASN A 44 -2.74 7.15 11.08
N ALA A 45 -2.65 5.83 11.26
CA ALA A 45 -1.69 5.01 10.51
C ALA A 45 -1.89 5.18 9.00
N TRP A 46 -3.14 5.16 8.51
CA TRP A 46 -3.44 5.42 7.10
C TRP A 46 -2.91 6.77 6.61
N ARG A 47 -3.07 7.84 7.39
CA ARG A 47 -2.53 9.16 7.02
C ARG A 47 -1.00 9.14 6.94
N GLU A 48 -0.33 8.48 7.89
CA GLU A 48 1.13 8.35 7.90
C GLU A 48 1.63 7.57 6.68
N TRP A 49 0.98 6.45 6.34
CA TRP A 49 1.31 5.67 5.13
C TRP A 49 1.08 6.45 3.84
N ASN A 50 0.03 7.28 3.77
CA ASN A 50 -0.18 8.18 2.65
C ASN A 50 0.91 9.26 2.56
N GLN A 51 1.29 9.84 3.70
CA GLN A 51 2.37 10.81 3.74
C GLN A 51 3.70 10.17 3.33
N PHE A 52 3.95 8.94 3.78
CA PHE A 52 5.10 8.16 3.36
C PHE A 52 5.15 8.05 1.85
N LEU A 53 4.06 7.70 1.16
CA LEU A 53 4.02 7.64 -0.31
C LEU A 53 4.49 8.95 -0.97
N SER A 54 4.10 10.10 -0.44
CA SER A 54 4.46 11.45 -0.91
C SER A 54 5.83 11.95 -0.41
N HIS A 55 6.83 11.07 -0.31
CA HIS A 55 8.18 11.37 0.21
C HIS A 55 8.29 11.68 1.71
N GLY A 56 7.27 11.36 2.50
CA GLY A 56 7.36 11.40 3.97
C GLY A 56 8.25 10.30 4.56
N PRO A 57 8.54 10.36 5.87
CA PRO A 57 9.29 9.32 6.57
C PRO A 57 8.48 8.02 6.66
N ARG A 58 9.19 6.89 6.78
CA ARG A 58 8.56 5.58 7.00
C ARG A 58 7.78 5.56 8.33
N PRO A 59 6.49 5.17 8.32
CA PRO A 59 5.71 5.04 9.55
C PRO A 59 6.25 3.91 10.43
N ALA A 60 6.04 4.04 11.73
CA ALA A 60 6.44 3.00 12.69
C ALA A 60 5.40 1.87 12.81
N ASP A 61 4.13 2.16 12.50
CA ASP A 61 3.00 1.25 12.71
C ASP A 61 2.07 1.17 11.48
N PRO A 62 1.71 -0.04 11.01
CA PRO A 62 2.35 -1.32 11.34
C PRO A 62 3.84 -1.36 10.98
N PRO A 63 4.63 -2.30 11.52
CA PRO A 63 5.98 -2.56 11.04
C PRO A 63 5.99 -2.79 9.52
N VAL A 64 7.07 -2.38 8.84
CA VAL A 64 7.14 -2.43 7.37
C VAL A 64 6.89 -3.83 6.81
N THR A 65 7.38 -4.88 7.47
CA THR A 65 7.17 -6.26 7.02
C THR A 65 5.69 -6.61 7.03
N ASP A 66 4.97 -6.24 8.07
CA ASP A 66 3.53 -6.48 8.20
C ASP A 66 2.76 -5.67 7.16
N MET A 67 3.17 -4.43 6.92
CA MET A 67 2.57 -3.59 5.88
C MET A 67 2.76 -4.19 4.48
N LEU A 68 3.97 -4.69 4.17
CA LEU A 68 4.26 -5.33 2.89
C LEU A 68 3.42 -6.60 2.68
N LEU A 69 3.23 -7.41 3.72
CA LEU A 69 2.37 -8.59 3.67
C LEU A 69 0.91 -8.19 3.39
N ARG A 70 0.37 -7.23 4.16
CA ARG A 70 -0.99 -6.71 3.97
C ARG A 70 -1.18 -6.15 2.56
N LEU A 71 -0.20 -5.40 2.05
CA LEU A 71 -0.24 -4.86 0.69
C LEU A 71 -0.28 -5.96 -0.36
N GLY A 72 0.55 -6.99 -0.24
CA GLY A 72 0.58 -8.11 -1.18
C GLY A 72 -0.73 -8.89 -1.21
N GLU A 73 -1.25 -9.29 -0.04
CA GLU A 73 -2.52 -10.02 0.09
C GLU A 73 -3.71 -9.21 -0.42
N THR A 74 -3.76 -7.93 -0.06
CA THR A 74 -4.88 -7.06 -0.44
C THR A 74 -4.83 -6.71 -1.92
N ALA A 75 -3.65 -6.40 -2.47
CA ALA A 75 -3.50 -6.11 -3.90
C ALA A 75 -3.92 -7.30 -4.76
N PHE A 76 -3.54 -8.51 -4.37
CA PHE A 76 -3.98 -9.75 -5.04
C PHE A 76 -5.50 -9.94 -4.96
N SER A 77 -6.09 -9.70 -3.79
CA SER A 77 -7.55 -9.81 -3.63
C SER A 77 -8.31 -8.79 -4.49
N VAL A 78 -7.80 -7.55 -4.57
CA VAL A 78 -8.38 -6.50 -5.41
C VAL A 78 -8.22 -6.83 -6.89
N SER A 79 -7.07 -7.36 -7.34
CA SER A 79 -6.90 -7.74 -8.74
C SER A 79 -7.87 -8.83 -9.17
N LEU A 80 -8.11 -9.84 -8.32
CA LEU A 80 -9.13 -10.86 -8.58
C LEU A 80 -10.54 -10.26 -8.69
N ALA A 81 -10.89 -9.31 -7.82
CA ALA A 81 -12.19 -8.65 -7.87
C ALA A 81 -12.39 -7.86 -9.18
N ILE A 82 -11.36 -7.16 -9.66
CA ILE A 82 -11.37 -6.46 -10.95
C ILE A 82 -11.59 -7.45 -12.09
N GLU A 83 -10.85 -8.56 -12.10
CA GLU A 83 -10.98 -9.60 -13.13
C GLU A 83 -12.39 -10.19 -13.16
N CYS A 84 -12.96 -10.51 -12.00
CA CYS A 84 -14.34 -11.02 -11.91
C CYS A 84 -15.37 -9.99 -12.41
N GLN A 85 -15.18 -8.70 -12.14
CA GLN A 85 -16.06 -7.65 -12.65
C GLN A 85 -15.96 -7.50 -14.17
N ALA A 86 -14.77 -7.67 -14.75
CA ALA A 86 -14.58 -7.57 -16.21
C ALA A 86 -15.21 -8.74 -16.98
N MET A 87 -15.50 -9.86 -16.32
CA MET A 87 -16.15 -11.04 -16.91
C MET A 87 -17.67 -11.05 -16.79
N ALA A 88 -18.24 -10.15 -15.99
CA ALA A 88 -19.68 -10.03 -15.73
C ALA A 88 -20.35 -9.06 -16.71
#